data_AF-A0A6P5YJ22-F1
#
_entry.id   AF-A0A6P5YJ22-F1
#
_cell.length_a   1.000
_cell.length_b   1.000
_cell.length_c   1.000
_cell.angle_alpha   90.00
_cell.angle_beta   90.00
_cell.angle_gamma   90.00
#
_symmetry.space_group_name_H-M   'P 1'
#
loop_
_entity.id
_entity.type
_entity.pdbx_description
1 polymer ?
#
loop_
_entity_poly.entity_id
_entity_poly.type
_entity_poly.pdbx_seq_one_letter_code
_entity_poly.pdbx_strand_id
1 'polypeptide(L)'
;MTTLIRLWWKGACQRCFIGHNGAVSTLSDKLLGDEGAKVLASSGEDGTVRLWSLSSSGKHGQKALKAMLYGHEKPVMLMLVAGHAFFSAQNFLLVTMSKDSKVRVWDTSTSSAIRSSCCVGMASVAGAPVDINAMKPCSMLLLFFSNNC
;
A
#
# COMPACT_ATOMS: atom_id res chain seq x y z
N MET A 1 -16.46 -10.52 7.27
CA MET A 1 -15.88 -10.04 8.54
C MET A 1 -15.11 -8.78 8.23
N THR A 2 -15.37 -7.67 8.92
CA THR A 2 -14.59 -6.44 8.76
C THR A 2 -13.33 -6.52 9.62
N THR A 3 -12.17 -6.42 8.98
CA THR A 3 -10.88 -6.49 9.68
C THR A 3 -10.46 -5.11 10.16
N LEU A 4 -9.77 -5.08 11.30
CA LEU A 4 -9.36 -3.86 11.99
C LEU A 4 -7.85 -3.82 12.16
N ILE A 5 -7.24 -2.70 11.78
CA ILE A 5 -5.80 -2.44 11.97
C ILE A 5 -5.66 -1.55 13.20
N ARG A 6 -4.77 -1.89 14.14
CA ARG A 6 -4.53 -1.10 15.35
C ARG A 6 -3.13 -0.49 15.35
N LEU A 7 -3.05 0.79 15.65
CA LEU A 7 -1.80 1.48 15.97
C LEU A 7 -1.65 1.56 17.49
N TRP A 8 -0.53 1.05 18.00
CA TRP A 8 -0.22 1.03 19.43
C TRP A 8 0.99 1.90 19.74
N TRP A 9 0.94 2.57 20.90
CA TRP A 9 2.06 3.34 21.45
C TRP A 9 2.03 3.27 22.97
N LYS A 10 3.18 2.98 23.59
CA LYS A 10 3.35 2.88 25.05
C LYS A 10 2.26 2.04 25.75
N GLY A 11 1.95 0.87 25.19
CA GLY A 11 0.97 -0.06 25.77
C GLY A 11 -0.50 0.33 25.55
N ALA A 12 -0.80 1.43 24.86
CA ALA A 12 -2.16 1.88 24.58
C ALA A 12 -2.47 1.91 23.08
N CYS A 13 -3.67 1.48 22.71
CA CYS A 13 -4.18 1.58 21.36
C CYS A 13 -4.49 3.05 21.07
N GLN A 14 -3.73 3.64 20.15
CA GLN A 14 -3.87 5.04 19.77
C GLN A 14 -4.96 5.21 18.71
N ARG A 15 -5.02 4.29 17.75
CA ARG A 15 -5.95 4.35 16.61
C ARG A 15 -6.37 2.98 16.13
N CYS A 16 -7.58 2.92 15.59
CA CYS A 16 -8.14 1.76 14.92
C CYS A 16 -8.57 2.18 13.51
N PHE A 17 -8.10 1.49 12.48
CA PHE A 17 -8.51 1.67 11.09
C PHE A 17 -9.44 0.53 10.69
N ILE A 18 -10.60 0.87 10.13
CA ILE A 18 -11.65 -0.09 9.78
C ILE A 18 -12.03 0.17 8.34
N GLY A 19 -12.06 -0.87 7.52
CA GLY A 19 -12.58 -0.75 6.17
C GLY A 19 -12.39 -1.96 5.28
N HIS A 20 -11.32 -2.75 5.45
CA HIS A 20 -11.10 -3.95 4.64
C HIS A 20 -12.25 -4.95 4.78
N ASN A 21 -12.64 -5.55 3.65
CA ASN A 21 -13.70 -6.55 3.56
C ASN A 21 -13.12 -7.96 3.40
N GLY A 22 -12.22 -8.33 4.31
CA GLY A 22 -11.41 -9.54 4.27
C GLY A 22 -10.21 -9.40 5.20
N ALA A 23 -9.40 -10.44 5.36
CA ALA A 23 -8.19 -10.33 6.18
C ALA A 23 -7.22 -9.30 5.58
N VAL A 24 -6.53 -8.56 6.44
CA VAL A 24 -5.41 -7.70 6.03
C VAL A 24 -4.20 -8.60 5.86
N SER A 25 -3.66 -8.67 4.66
CA SER A 25 -2.54 -9.54 4.31
C SER A 25 -1.19 -8.85 4.55
N THR A 26 -1.09 -7.55 4.25
CA THR A 26 0.16 -6.79 4.42
C THR A 26 -0.08 -5.34 4.83
N LEU A 27 0.92 -4.77 5.51
CA LEU A 27 1.04 -3.36 5.87
C LEU A 27 2.35 -2.82 5.30
N SER A 28 2.40 -1.53 4.99
CA SER A 28 3.64 -0.95 4.47
C SER A 28 4.71 -0.89 5.56
N ASP A 29 5.93 -1.25 5.19
CA ASP A 29 7.12 -1.16 6.05
C ASP A 29 7.47 0.30 6.36
N LYS A 30 7.20 1.19 5.41
CA LYS A 30 7.43 2.63 5.51
C LYS A 30 6.12 3.41 5.44
N LEU A 31 6.11 4.55 6.11
CA LEU A 31 5.05 5.54 5.97
C LEU A 31 5.29 6.34 4.69
N LEU A 32 4.21 6.56 3.95
CA LEU A 32 4.15 7.41 2.78
C LEU A 32 3.94 8.87 3.22
N GLY A 33 4.39 9.82 2.40
CA GLY A 33 4.23 11.25 2.66
C GLY A 33 5.38 11.87 3.47
N ASP A 34 5.23 13.15 3.81
CA ASP A 34 6.24 13.96 4.51
C ASP A 34 5.90 14.12 6.01
N GLU A 35 6.77 14.76 6.80
CA GLU A 35 6.67 14.92 8.25
C GLU A 35 5.30 15.45 8.74
N GLY A 36 4.61 16.27 7.94
CA GLY A 36 3.27 16.80 8.26
C GLY A 36 2.09 15.89 7.89
N ALA A 37 2.27 14.93 6.98
CA ALA A 37 1.18 14.16 6.37
C ALA A 37 1.56 12.69 6.15
N LYS A 38 1.78 11.97 7.26
CA LYS A 38 2.13 10.54 7.23
C LYS A 38 0.93 9.67 6.87
N VAL A 39 1.15 8.73 5.95
CA VAL A 39 0.13 7.83 5.42
C VAL A 39 0.61 6.38 5.54
N LEU A 40 -0.22 5.51 6.11
CA LEU A 40 0.00 4.07 6.16
C LEU A 40 -0.70 3.41 4.98
N ALA A 41 -0.05 2.48 4.27
CA ALA A 41 -0.73 1.63 3.31
C ALA A 41 -1.03 0.25 3.91
N SER A 42 -2.18 -0.32 3.55
CA SER A 42 -2.55 -1.70 3.86
C SER A 42 -3.15 -2.38 2.65
N SER A 43 -2.98 -3.69 2.54
CA SER A 43 -3.66 -4.49 1.51
C SER A 43 -4.30 -5.72 2.13
N GLY A 44 -5.28 -6.31 1.43
CA GLY A 44 -6.05 -7.40 1.97
C GLY A 44 -6.55 -8.42 0.96
N GLU A 45 -7.26 -9.42 1.49
CA GLU A 45 -7.92 -10.48 0.73
C GLU A 45 -9.06 -9.96 -0.16
N ASP A 46 -9.56 -8.74 0.13
CA ASP A 46 -10.54 -8.06 -0.69
C ASP A 46 -9.98 -7.54 -2.03
N GLY A 47 -8.69 -7.77 -2.32
CA GLY A 47 -8.04 -7.33 -3.56
C GLY A 47 -7.83 -5.82 -3.60
N THR A 48 -7.92 -5.14 -2.46
CA THR A 48 -7.82 -3.68 -2.38
C THR A 48 -6.59 -3.23 -1.61
N VAL A 49 -6.12 -2.03 -1.93
CA VAL A 49 -5.01 -1.38 -1.21
C VAL A 49 -5.47 -0.04 -0.67
N ARG A 50 -5.48 0.13 0.65
CA ARG A 50 -6.02 1.30 1.35
C ARG A 50 -4.90 2.19 1.85
N LEU A 51 -5.07 3.49 1.66
CA LEU A 51 -4.20 4.53 2.20
C LEU A 51 -4.87 5.20 3.39
N TRP A 52 -4.21 5.20 4.55
CA TRP A 52 -4.73 5.72 5.81
C TRP A 52 -3.92 6.93 6.26
N SER A 53 -4.57 8.08 6.43
CA SER A 53 -3.94 9.27 7.02
C SER A 53 -3.74 9.09 8.53
N LEU A 54 -2.50 9.27 8.98
CA LEU A 54 -2.13 9.31 10.40
C LEU A 54 -2.21 10.72 11.01
N SER A 55 -2.37 11.75 10.18
CA SER A 55 -2.49 13.14 10.67
C SER A 55 -3.94 13.53 10.99
N SER A 56 -4.95 12.77 10.53
CA SER A 56 -6.36 13.05 10.82
C SER A 56 -6.66 12.89 12.32
N SER A 57 -7.27 13.89 12.97
CA SER A 57 -7.51 13.94 14.42
C SER A 57 -8.66 13.03 14.91
N GLY A 58 -9.30 12.28 14.02
CA GLY A 58 -10.41 11.39 14.37
C GLY A 58 -9.95 10.10 15.06
N LYS A 59 -10.39 9.88 16.30
CA LYS A 59 -10.19 8.62 17.04
C LYS A 59 -10.90 7.39 16.40
N HIS A 60 -11.83 7.62 15.46
CA HIS A 60 -12.59 6.59 14.76
C HIS A 60 -12.18 6.49 13.28
N GLY A 61 -11.61 5.34 12.91
CA GLY A 61 -10.83 5.08 11.69
C GLY A 61 -11.46 5.30 10.32
N GLN A 62 -12.76 5.54 10.21
CA GLN A 62 -13.39 5.80 8.91
C GLN A 62 -12.98 7.18 8.34
N LYS A 63 -12.75 8.18 9.22
CA LYS A 63 -12.22 9.50 8.82
C LYS A 63 -10.72 9.47 8.44
N ALA A 64 -10.05 8.33 8.61
CA ALA A 64 -8.64 8.18 8.28
C ALA A 64 -8.42 7.61 6.89
N LEU A 65 -9.42 7.01 6.22
CA LEU A 65 -9.26 6.49 4.86
C LEU A 65 -9.07 7.66 3.89
N LYS A 66 -7.85 7.80 3.36
CA LYS A 66 -7.49 8.81 2.37
C LYS A 66 -7.89 8.37 0.96
N ALA A 67 -7.56 7.13 0.61
CA ALA A 67 -7.85 6.60 -0.72
C ALA A 67 -8.00 5.09 -0.71
N MET A 68 -8.81 4.61 -1.65
CA MET A 68 -9.00 3.21 -1.97
C MET A 68 -8.48 2.93 -3.38
N LEU A 69 -7.44 2.10 -3.48
CA LEU A 69 -6.87 1.65 -4.73
C LEU A 69 -7.44 0.27 -5.09
N TYR A 70 -8.06 0.19 -6.27
CA TYR A 70 -8.74 -0.98 -6.78
C TYR A 70 -8.10 -1.47 -8.08
N GLY A 71 -8.28 -2.76 -8.39
CA GLY A 71 -7.86 -3.34 -9.66
C GLY A 71 -7.21 -4.70 -9.56
N HIS A 72 -6.79 -5.14 -8.36
CA HIS A 72 -6.49 -6.55 -8.17
C HIS A 72 -7.79 -7.35 -8.08
N GLU A 73 -7.80 -8.48 -8.78
CA GLU A 73 -9.00 -9.36 -8.87
C GLU A 73 -8.96 -10.47 -7.81
N LYS A 74 -7.84 -10.62 -7.12
CA LYS A 74 -7.57 -11.63 -6.11
C LYS A 74 -6.77 -11.02 -4.93
N PRO A 75 -6.63 -11.73 -3.80
CA PRO A 75 -5.89 -11.26 -2.64
C PRO A 75 -4.52 -10.69 -2.96
N VAL A 76 -4.23 -9.50 -2.44
CA VAL A 76 -2.90 -8.91 -2.49
C VAL A 76 -2.02 -9.64 -1.46
N MET A 77 -0.86 -10.12 -1.88
CA MET A 77 0.02 -10.95 -1.06
C MET A 77 1.24 -10.20 -0.56
N LEU A 78 1.77 -9.29 -1.38
CA LEU A 78 2.98 -8.55 -1.07
C LEU A 78 2.80 -7.07 -1.40
N MET A 79 3.48 -6.22 -0.64
CA MET A 79 3.46 -4.77 -0.82
C MET A 79 4.82 -4.18 -0.49
N LEU A 80 5.28 -3.24 -1.31
CA LEU A 80 6.56 -2.57 -1.16
C LEU A 80 6.42 -1.07 -1.43
N VAL A 81 7.00 -0.24 -0.56
CA VAL A 81 7.09 1.21 -0.75
C VAL A 81 8.42 1.57 -1.40
N ALA A 82 8.37 2.08 -2.63
CA ALA A 82 9.53 2.54 -3.38
C ALA A 82 9.58 4.08 -3.43
N GLY A 83 10.23 4.71 -2.45
CA GLY A 83 10.37 6.18 -2.37
C GLY A 83 11.28 6.75 -3.46
N HIS A 84 10.89 7.86 -4.10
CA HIS A 84 11.66 8.48 -5.18
C HIS A 84 12.60 9.59 -4.64
N ALA A 85 13.83 9.24 -4.25
CA ALA A 85 14.76 10.21 -3.66
C ALA A 85 15.26 11.32 -4.61
N PHE A 86 15.19 11.14 -5.93
CA PHE A 86 15.87 12.03 -6.90
C PHE A 86 15.04 13.20 -7.45
N PHE A 87 13.71 13.20 -7.34
CA PHE A 87 12.85 14.21 -7.99
C PHE A 87 11.99 15.02 -7.01
N SER A 88 11.66 14.50 -5.82
CA SER A 88 11.02 15.24 -4.72
C SER A 88 10.74 14.29 -3.55
N ALA A 89 10.86 14.77 -2.31
CA ALA A 89 10.45 14.04 -1.09
C ALA A 89 8.95 13.65 -1.06
N GLN A 90 8.17 14.06 -2.07
CA GLN A 90 6.72 13.92 -2.10
C GLN A 90 6.19 12.76 -2.96
N ASN A 91 7.03 12.12 -3.78
CA ASN A 91 6.57 11.10 -4.74
C ASN A 91 6.94 9.68 -4.27
N PHE A 92 5.95 8.95 -3.75
CA PHE A 92 6.10 7.56 -3.38
C PHE A 92 5.33 6.67 -4.35
N LEU A 93 6.04 5.68 -4.90
CA LEU A 93 5.41 4.58 -5.61
C LEU A 93 5.15 3.45 -4.64
N LEU A 94 3.95 2.90 -4.72
CA LEU A 94 3.59 1.66 -4.03
C LEU A 94 3.58 0.55 -5.06
N VAL A 95 4.19 -0.58 -4.75
CA VAL A 95 4.14 -1.76 -5.61
C VAL A 95 3.45 -2.88 -4.87
N THR A 96 2.49 -3.54 -5.53
CA THR A 96 1.75 -4.64 -4.95
C THR A 96 1.72 -5.84 -5.87
N MET A 97 1.74 -7.03 -5.28
CA MET A 97 1.59 -8.29 -6.00
C MET A 97 0.40 -9.06 -5.46
N SER A 98 -0.39 -9.64 -6.35
CA SER A 98 -1.58 -10.39 -5.98
C SER A 98 -1.54 -11.82 -6.53
N LYS A 99 -2.39 -12.68 -5.95
CA LYS A 99 -2.71 -14.01 -6.48
C LYS A 99 -3.38 -13.98 -7.87
N ASP A 100 -3.69 -12.79 -8.40
CA ASP A 100 -4.12 -12.59 -9.80
C ASP A 100 -2.96 -12.63 -10.81
N SER A 101 -1.74 -12.96 -10.34
CA SER A 101 -0.52 -13.00 -11.15
C SER A 101 -0.14 -11.63 -11.73
N LYS A 102 -0.66 -10.54 -11.17
CA LYS A 102 -0.34 -9.16 -11.57
C LYS A 102 0.46 -8.46 -10.47
N VAL A 103 1.46 -7.72 -10.92
CA VAL A 103 2.12 -6.65 -10.17
C VAL A 103 1.50 -5.34 -10.60
N ARG A 104 1.13 -4.49 -9.65
CA ARG A 104 0.67 -3.13 -9.93
C ARG A 104 1.55 -2.10 -9.25
N VAL A 105 1.84 -1.02 -9.95
CA VAL A 105 2.56 0.15 -9.46
C VAL A 105 1.56 1.28 -9.33
N TRP A 106 1.49 1.87 -8.14
CA TRP A 106 0.55 2.94 -7.80
C TRP A 106 1.29 4.22 -7.49
N ASP A 107 0.85 5.32 -8.07
CA ASP A 107 1.27 6.64 -7.64
C ASP A 107 0.41 7.10 -6.46
N THR A 108 1.03 7.29 -5.30
CA THR A 108 0.31 7.68 -4.08
C THR A 108 0.18 9.20 -3.93
N SER A 109 0.89 9.99 -4.74
CA SER A 109 0.86 11.46 -4.73
C SER A 109 -0.46 12.00 -5.33
N THR A 110 -1.00 11.33 -6.35
CA THR A 110 -2.22 11.73 -7.08
C THR A 110 -3.52 11.34 -6.38
N SER A 111 -3.44 10.77 -5.16
CA SER A 111 -4.60 10.20 -4.46
C SER A 111 -5.46 11.26 -3.73
N SER A 112 -6.11 12.13 -4.49
CA SER A 112 -7.03 13.16 -3.95
C SER A 112 -8.47 12.67 -3.77
N ALA A 113 -8.83 11.51 -4.34
CA ALA A 113 -10.19 10.96 -4.30
C ALA A 113 -10.27 9.67 -3.48
N ILE A 114 -11.39 9.48 -2.75
CA ILE A 114 -11.66 8.30 -1.91
C ILE A 114 -11.59 7.00 -2.72
N ARG A 115 -11.95 7.02 -4.01
CA ARG A 115 -11.70 5.93 -4.97
C ARG A 115 -10.87 6.48 -6.11
N SER A 116 -9.63 6.02 -6.25
CA SER A 116 -8.73 6.48 -7.31
C SER A 116 -8.06 5.28 -7.97
N SER A 117 -8.11 5.20 -9.30
CA SER A 117 -7.25 4.30 -10.07
C SER A 117 -5.94 5.03 -10.35
N CYS A 118 -5.06 5.07 -9.36
CA CYS A 118 -3.72 5.64 -9.52
C CYS A 118 -2.68 4.60 -9.98
N CYS A 119 -3.14 3.51 -10.60
CA CYS A 119 -2.26 2.51 -11.18
C CYS A 119 -1.53 3.14 -12.38
N VAL A 120 -0.23 3.33 -12.25
CA VAL A 120 0.63 3.92 -13.29
C VAL A 120 1.40 2.87 -14.08
N GLY A 121 1.43 1.62 -13.60
CA GLY A 121 2.05 0.50 -14.30
C GLY A 121 1.50 -0.84 -13.84
N MET A 122 1.53 -1.82 -14.74
CA MET A 122 1.11 -3.19 -14.46
C MET A 122 1.98 -4.17 -15.25
N ALA A 123 2.33 -5.28 -14.61
CA ALA A 123 3.04 -6.39 -15.24
C ALA A 123 2.48 -7.72 -14.77
N SER A 124 2.56 -8.76 -15.59
CA SER A 124 2.20 -10.12 -15.20
C SER A 124 3.45 -10.88 -14.75
N VAL A 125 3.32 -11.66 -13.68
CA VAL A 125 4.38 -12.53 -13.16
C VAL A 125 3.88 -13.96 -13.16
N ALA A 126 4.65 -14.88 -13.74
CA ALA A 126 4.31 -16.30 -13.74
C ALA A 126 4.57 -16.91 -12.36
N GLY A 127 3.67 -17.78 -11.89
CA GLY A 127 3.81 -18.45 -10.60
C GLY A 127 3.23 -17.67 -9.42
N ALA A 128 3.37 -18.26 -8.23
CA ALA A 128 2.92 -17.64 -6.97
C ALA A 128 4.05 -16.75 -6.41
N PRO A 129 3.76 -15.47 -6.11
CA PRO A 129 4.78 -14.55 -5.63
C PRO A 129 5.26 -14.95 -4.23
N VAL A 130 6.58 -15.03 -4.06
CA VAL A 130 7.24 -15.35 -2.78
C VAL A 130 7.79 -14.09 -2.13
N ASP A 131 8.44 -13.23 -2.93
CA ASP A 131 9.05 -12.01 -2.43
C ASP A 131 9.06 -10.89 -3.48
N ILE A 132 9.07 -9.64 -3.02
CA ILE A 132 9.19 -8.44 -3.84
C ILE A 132 10.26 -7.51 -3.26
N ASN A 133 11.27 -7.22 -4.08
CA ASN A 133 12.31 -6.26 -3.73
C ASN A 133 12.42 -5.18 -4.81
N ALA A 134 12.87 -4.01 -4.41
CA ALA A 134 13.17 -2.93 -5.34
C ALA A 134 14.59 -2.44 -5.16
N MET A 135 15.30 -2.26 -6.28
CA MET A 135 16.58 -1.56 -6.32
C MET A 135 16.43 -0.30 -7.18
N LYS A 136 17.17 0.75 -6.84
CA LYS A 136 17.19 2.00 -7.59
C LYS A 136 18.59 2.34 -8.08
N PRO A 137 19.06 1.78 -9.20
CA PRO A 137 20.22 2.33 -9.91
C PRO A 137 19.79 3.52 -10.78
N CYS A 138 20.36 4.70 -10.52
CA CYS A 138 20.31 5.91 -11.37
C CYS A 138 18.96 6.18 -12.09
N SER A 139 17.96 6.66 -11.34
CA SER A 139 16.62 7.07 -11.82
C SER A 139 15.70 5.93 -12.32
N MET A 140 16.18 4.68 -12.38
CA MET A 140 15.34 3.52 -12.72
C MET A 140 14.88 2.79 -11.45
N LEU A 141 13.62 2.35 -11.43
CA LEU A 141 13.10 1.42 -10.42
C LEU A 141 13.16 0.00 -10.98
N LEU A 142 14.12 -0.81 -10.52
CA LEU A 142 14.13 -2.24 -10.79
C LEU A 142 13.32 -2.97 -9.71
N LEU A 143 12.41 -3.83 -10.13
CA LEU A 143 11.66 -4.73 -9.26
C LEU A 143 12.15 -6.16 -9.49
N PHE A 144 12.47 -6.84 -8.39
CA PHE A 144 12.83 -8.25 -8.37
C PHE A 144 11.71 -9.03 -7.72
N PHE A 145 11.32 -10.13 -8.36
CA PHE A 145 10.28 -11.03 -7.87
C PHE A 145 10.88 -12.42 -7.73
N SER A 146 10.75 -13.02 -6.55
CA SER A 146 11.08 -14.42 -6.36
C SER A 146 9.81 -15.25 -6.53
N ASN A 147 9.89 -16.32 -7.30
CA ASN A 147 8.86 -17.36 -7.38
C ASN A 147 9.48 -18.69 -6.98
N ASN A 148 8.69 -19.58 -6.38
CA ASN A 148 9.13 -20.96 -6.23
C ASN A 148 9.28 -21.58 -7.63
N CYS A 149 10.50 -21.99 -7.97
CA CYS A 149 10.79 -22.77 -9.16
C CYS A 149 10.13 -24.15 -9.09
#